data_AF-A0A5C5VMD0-F1
#
_entry.id   AF-A0A5C5VMD0-F1
#
_cell.length_a   1.000
_cell.length_b   1.000
_cell.length_c   1.000
_cell.angle_alpha   90.00
_cell.angle_beta   90.00
_cell.angle_gamma   90.00
#
_symmetry.space_group_name_H-M   'P 1'
#
loop_
_entity.id
_entity.type
_entity.pdbx_description
1 polymer ?
#
loop_
_entity_poly.entity_id
_entity_poly.type
_entity_poly.pdbx_seq_one_letter_code
_entity_poly.pdbx_strand_id
1 'polypeptide(L)'
;MSRYWLALACAATLLLTSPTHAEEPGEGLIDGLIAKIRHLEARLEQIETQTDKHRVAIERTTENAIRPKEMAELFERQSKLGQQVEKNLAAIKHVESHQVPPEVIEELMKRLEVLGGQVDENGAAIKSANAKKVGPPVINEVLGILKKLDVRVDQNAGAIRDIKAKQEKPAIDAEPKLPKRDQAEKREAAISLAWKPKEPIDFAGTWLMTLPLGAEHQVVIKATRDDKFKLVRPKLNMAGVYQANGEKLTITKPDDKRLTGFEWTAINRNTLILTGEPSTSRTGSSYLGATLTRQVEAKSDSK
;
A
#
# COMPACT_ATOMS: atom_id res chain seq x y z
N MET A 1 7.00 -49.82 18.52
CA MET A 1 7.89 -49.32 17.45
C MET A 1 7.93 -50.27 16.25
N SER A 2 6.86 -50.43 15.46
CA SER A 2 6.90 -51.34 14.28
C SER A 2 5.89 -51.03 13.15
N ARG A 3 5.42 -49.78 13.03
CA ARG A 3 4.55 -49.37 11.90
C ARG A 3 5.08 -48.22 11.06
N TYR A 4 6.20 -47.61 11.49
CA TYR A 4 6.86 -46.51 10.76
C TYR A 4 7.89 -47.00 9.72
N TRP A 5 8.24 -48.30 9.72
CA TRP A 5 9.24 -48.83 8.78
C TRP A 5 8.65 -49.27 7.43
N LEU A 6 7.34 -49.52 7.32
CA LEU A 6 6.73 -49.91 6.04
C LEU A 6 6.30 -48.72 5.17
N ALA A 7 6.08 -47.54 5.76
CA ALA A 7 5.78 -46.31 5.02
C ALA A 7 7.05 -45.65 4.44
N LEU A 8 8.22 -45.92 5.03
CA LEU A 8 9.51 -45.39 4.57
C LEU A 8 10.03 -46.10 3.29
N ALA A 9 9.50 -47.27 2.95
CA ALA A 9 9.97 -48.06 1.81
C ALA A 9 9.24 -47.77 0.48
N CYS A 10 8.09 -47.06 0.49
CA CYS A 10 7.34 -46.76 -0.75
C CYS A 10 7.64 -45.38 -1.34
N ALA A 11 8.26 -44.47 -0.59
CA ALA A 11 8.68 -43.16 -1.11
C ALA A 11 9.99 -43.20 -1.92
N ALA A 12 10.65 -44.37 -1.99
CA ALA A 12 11.97 -44.53 -2.61
C ALA A 12 11.95 -44.91 -4.10
N THR A 13 10.80 -45.07 -4.76
CA THR A 13 10.76 -45.69 -6.09
C THR A 13 10.13 -44.89 -7.23
N LEU A 14 9.69 -43.65 -7.02
CA LEU A 14 9.18 -42.82 -8.14
C LEU A 14 9.89 -41.47 -8.26
N LEU A 15 11.21 -41.49 -8.04
CA LEU A 15 12.18 -40.53 -8.59
C LEU A 15 12.79 -41.00 -9.93
N LEU A 16 12.09 -41.86 -10.68
CA LEU A 16 12.56 -42.38 -11.96
C LEU A 16 11.55 -42.05 -13.05
N THR A 17 11.78 -40.93 -13.75
CA THR A 17 12.08 -40.83 -15.20
C THR A 17 11.80 -39.40 -15.70
N SER A 18 12.84 -38.56 -15.66
CA SER A 18 13.34 -37.60 -16.68
C SER A 18 12.36 -36.69 -17.49
N PRO A 19 12.84 -35.71 -18.28
CA PRO A 19 12.52 -34.29 -18.09
C PRO A 19 11.89 -33.63 -19.34
N THR A 20 11.78 -32.28 -19.32
CA THR A 20 11.54 -31.35 -20.46
C THR A 20 10.10 -31.33 -21.02
N HIS A 21 9.40 -30.22 -21.27
CA HIS A 21 9.77 -28.86 -21.70
C HIS A 21 8.66 -27.83 -21.38
N ALA A 22 9.02 -26.54 -21.54
CA ALA A 22 8.32 -25.24 -21.47
C ALA A 22 6.84 -25.19 -21.98
N GLU A 23 5.98 -24.22 -21.64
CA GLU A 23 6.19 -22.78 -21.42
C GLU A 23 5.28 -22.21 -20.30
N GLU A 24 5.80 -21.19 -19.61
CA GLU A 24 5.28 -20.56 -18.39
C GLU A 24 4.34 -19.37 -18.67
N PRO A 25 3.26 -19.23 -17.87
CA PRO A 25 2.86 -17.91 -17.39
C PRO A 25 2.52 -17.96 -15.90
N GLY A 26 3.49 -17.62 -15.04
CA GLY A 26 3.31 -17.56 -13.58
C GLY A 26 4.07 -16.44 -12.88
N GLU A 27 4.90 -15.66 -13.60
CA GLU A 27 5.82 -14.69 -12.99
C GLU A 27 5.11 -13.40 -12.48
N GLY A 28 4.04 -12.95 -13.13
CA GLY A 28 3.51 -11.60 -12.92
C GLY A 28 2.88 -11.28 -11.55
N LEU A 29 2.26 -12.25 -10.86
CA LEU A 29 1.61 -12.00 -9.57
C LEU A 29 2.63 -11.95 -8.42
N ILE A 30 3.59 -12.87 -8.47
CA ILE A 30 4.72 -12.92 -7.54
C ILE A 30 5.55 -11.65 -7.73
N ASP A 31 5.85 -11.26 -8.96
CA ASP A 31 6.56 -10.02 -9.28
C ASP A 31 5.80 -8.77 -8.81
N GLY A 32 4.46 -8.76 -8.92
CA GLY A 32 3.63 -7.65 -8.44
C GLY A 32 3.65 -7.51 -6.91
N LEU A 33 3.58 -8.62 -6.18
CA LEU A 33 3.71 -8.63 -4.72
C LEU A 33 5.13 -8.23 -4.29
N ILE A 34 6.16 -8.77 -4.95
CA ILE A 34 7.56 -8.40 -4.71
C ILE A 34 7.78 -6.90 -4.97
N ALA A 35 7.22 -6.34 -6.04
CA ALA A 35 7.31 -4.91 -6.33
C ALA A 35 6.63 -4.05 -5.25
N LYS A 36 5.47 -4.49 -4.74
CA LYS A 36 4.76 -3.79 -3.66
C LYS A 36 5.53 -3.87 -2.34
N ILE A 37 6.16 -5.01 -2.04
CA ILE A 37 7.04 -5.19 -0.89
C ILE A 37 8.25 -4.27 -1.01
N ARG A 38 8.97 -4.28 -2.14
CA ARG A 38 10.12 -3.38 -2.39
C ARG A 38 9.75 -1.90 -2.27
N HIS A 39 8.56 -1.52 -2.74
CA HIS A 39 8.08 -0.15 -2.59
C HIS A 39 7.81 0.21 -1.11
N LEU A 40 7.24 -0.72 -0.33
CA LEU A 40 7.07 -0.52 1.11
C LEU A 40 8.43 -0.46 1.84
N GLU A 41 9.40 -1.27 1.42
CA GLU A 41 10.76 -1.26 1.95
C GLU A 41 11.45 0.09 1.75
N ALA A 42 11.40 0.63 0.53
CA ALA A 42 11.98 1.93 0.19
C ALA A 42 11.31 3.09 0.97
N ARG A 43 9.99 3.03 1.15
CA ARG A 43 9.27 4.04 1.96
C ARG A 43 9.68 4.01 3.43
N LEU A 44 9.96 2.84 3.96
CA LEU A 44 10.40 2.67 5.34
C LEU A 44 11.85 3.13 5.54
N GLU A 45 12.77 2.83 4.62
CA GLU A 45 14.15 3.35 4.65
C GLU A 45 14.18 4.89 4.60
N GLN A 46 13.28 5.49 3.82
CA GLN A 46 13.08 6.93 3.80
C GLN A 46 12.61 7.48 5.17
N ILE A 47 11.73 6.75 5.86
CA ILE A 47 11.26 7.12 7.21
C ILE A 47 12.41 7.01 8.22
N GLU A 48 13.19 5.94 8.20
CA GLU A 48 14.36 5.75 9.07
C GLU A 48 15.37 6.89 8.88
N THR A 49 15.72 7.21 7.63
CA THR A 49 16.60 8.33 7.31
C THR A 49 16.04 9.67 7.80
N GLN A 50 14.72 9.86 7.75
CA GLN A 50 14.08 11.05 8.31
C GLN A 50 14.15 11.07 9.83
N THR A 51 13.94 9.94 10.49
CA THR A 51 14.06 9.84 11.95
C THR A 51 15.48 10.12 12.43
N ASP A 52 16.50 9.60 11.74
CA ASP A 52 17.91 9.90 12.07
C ASP A 52 18.24 11.38 11.91
N LYS A 53 17.75 12.02 10.83
CA LYS A 53 17.87 13.47 10.65
C LYS A 53 17.16 14.23 11.78
N HIS A 54 16.01 13.74 12.24
CA HIS A 54 15.27 14.35 13.34
C HIS A 54 16.00 14.17 14.68
N ARG A 55 16.60 13.01 14.92
CA ARG A 55 17.44 12.75 16.10
C ARG A 55 18.55 13.78 16.20
N VAL A 56 19.32 13.97 15.12
CA VAL A 56 20.41 14.96 15.07
C VAL A 56 19.88 16.39 15.26
N ALA A 57 18.70 16.71 14.73
CA ALA A 57 18.08 18.02 14.94
C ALA A 57 17.68 18.23 16.41
N ILE A 58 17.09 17.22 17.05
CA ILE A 58 16.71 17.23 18.48
C ILE A 58 17.95 17.43 19.34
N GLU A 59 19.01 16.65 19.13
CA GLU A 59 20.29 16.74 19.84
C GLU A 59 20.91 18.14 19.75
N ARG A 60 20.85 18.79 18.58
CA ARG A 60 21.32 20.17 18.39
C ARG A 60 20.45 21.21 19.10
N THR A 61 19.14 20.98 19.18
CA THR A 61 18.20 21.86 19.89
C THR A 61 18.19 21.66 21.41
N THR A 62 18.66 20.53 21.95
CA THR A 62 18.80 20.34 23.41
C THR A 62 20.06 20.99 23.98
N GLU A 63 21.06 21.30 23.15
CA GLU A 63 22.26 22.05 23.55
C GLU A 63 22.05 23.58 23.61
N ASN A 64 21.10 24.12 22.86
CA ASN A 64 20.76 25.55 22.85
C ASN A 64 19.36 25.75 23.46
N ALA A 65 19.18 26.69 24.38
CA ALA A 65 17.89 26.93 25.04
C ALA A 65 16.72 26.94 24.03
N ILE A 66 15.83 25.95 24.16
CA ILE A 66 14.80 25.60 23.15
C ILE A 66 13.92 26.82 22.87
N ARG A 67 13.91 27.27 21.61
CA ARG A 67 13.01 28.34 21.19
C ARG A 67 11.60 27.78 21.01
N PRO A 68 10.52 28.51 21.37
CA PRO A 68 9.14 28.04 21.23
C PRO A 68 8.78 27.49 19.85
N LYS A 69 9.42 28.01 18.79
CA LYS A 69 9.25 27.56 17.40
C LYS A 69 9.76 26.13 17.16
N GLU A 70 10.91 25.78 17.74
CA GLU A 70 11.50 24.44 17.58
C GLU A 70 10.66 23.38 18.33
N MET A 71 10.09 23.77 19.48
CA MET A 71 9.17 22.91 20.21
C MET A 71 7.88 22.65 19.42
N ALA A 72 7.31 23.69 18.79
CA ALA A 72 6.13 23.54 17.92
C ALA A 72 6.41 22.63 16.71
N GLU A 73 7.61 22.74 16.10
CA GLU A 73 8.02 21.83 15.03
C GLU A 73 8.15 20.38 15.52
N LEU A 74 8.65 20.16 16.74
CA LEU A 74 8.71 18.81 17.33
C LEU A 74 7.32 18.23 17.58
N PHE A 75 6.36 19.03 18.04
CA PHE A 75 4.97 18.60 18.19
C PHE A 75 4.32 18.19 16.86
N GLU A 76 4.48 19.03 15.82
CA GLU A 76 3.93 18.73 14.50
C GLU A 76 4.55 17.44 13.94
N ARG A 77 5.85 17.23 14.15
CA ARG A 77 6.55 16.03 13.73
C ARG A 77 6.09 14.78 14.50
N GLN A 78 5.91 14.85 15.83
CA GLN A 78 5.37 13.72 16.60
C GLN A 78 3.94 13.37 16.18
N SER A 79 3.11 14.37 15.88
CA SER A 79 1.75 14.15 15.38
C SER A 79 1.77 13.38 14.04
N LYS A 80 2.63 13.77 13.10
CA LYS A 80 2.82 13.07 11.81
C LYS A 80 3.30 11.63 12.01
N LEU A 81 4.23 11.40 12.95
CA LEU A 81 4.72 10.06 13.25
C LEU A 81 3.59 9.17 13.82
N GLY A 82 2.78 9.72 14.72
CA GLY A 82 1.58 9.05 15.23
C GLY A 82 0.61 8.63 14.13
N GLN A 83 0.29 9.53 13.19
CA GLN A 83 -0.56 9.21 12.03
C GLN A 83 0.04 8.12 11.13
N GLN A 84 1.36 8.11 10.95
CA GLN A 84 2.04 7.09 10.15
C GLN A 84 1.96 5.71 10.83
N VAL A 85 2.09 5.64 12.16
CA VAL A 85 1.90 4.42 12.93
C VAL A 85 0.46 3.89 12.78
N GLU A 86 -0.56 4.76 12.76
CA GLU A 86 -1.95 4.32 12.53
C GLU A 86 -2.15 3.72 11.14
N LYS A 87 -1.57 4.36 10.11
CA LYS A 87 -1.63 3.86 8.74
C LYS A 87 -0.94 2.50 8.60
N ASN A 88 0.21 2.33 9.26
CA ASN A 88 0.92 1.06 9.26
C ASN A 88 0.12 -0.03 9.99
N LEU A 89 -0.53 0.29 11.11
CA LEU A 89 -1.43 -0.63 11.79
C LEU A 89 -2.62 -1.05 10.92
N ALA A 90 -3.21 -0.11 10.17
CA ALA A 90 -4.28 -0.43 9.23
C ALA A 90 -3.79 -1.35 8.09
N ALA A 91 -2.56 -1.14 7.60
CA ALA A 91 -1.94 -2.02 6.61
C ALA A 91 -1.66 -3.42 7.17
N ILE A 92 -1.23 -3.54 8.44
CA ILE A 92 -1.04 -4.82 9.14
C ILE A 92 -2.38 -5.56 9.26
N LYS A 93 -3.46 -4.88 9.68
CA LYS A 93 -4.81 -5.48 9.74
C LYS A 93 -5.31 -5.92 8.36
N HIS A 94 -4.97 -5.18 7.31
CA HIS A 94 -5.27 -5.60 5.94
C HIS A 94 -4.45 -6.83 5.53
N VAL A 95 -3.20 -6.92 5.97
CA VAL A 95 -2.33 -8.09 5.80
C VAL A 95 -2.87 -9.31 6.55
N GLU A 96 -3.47 -9.17 7.75
CA GLU A 96 -4.13 -10.29 8.46
C GLU A 96 -5.19 -11.00 7.63
N SER A 97 -5.81 -10.30 6.68
CA SER A 97 -6.85 -10.86 5.81
C SER A 97 -6.31 -11.63 4.60
N HIS A 98 -4.99 -11.64 4.37
CA HIS A 98 -4.34 -12.30 3.24
C HIS A 98 -3.20 -13.21 3.69
N GLN A 99 -2.94 -14.33 2.98
CA GLN A 99 -1.77 -15.17 3.24
C GLN A 99 -0.50 -14.42 2.84
N VAL A 100 0.18 -13.83 3.80
CA VAL A 100 1.44 -13.11 3.60
C VAL A 100 2.64 -14.03 3.83
N PRO A 101 3.67 -14.00 2.96
CA PRO A 101 4.87 -14.81 3.12
C PRO A 101 5.57 -14.54 4.47
N PRO A 102 6.12 -15.58 5.12
CA PRO A 102 6.74 -15.47 6.43
C PRO A 102 7.94 -14.51 6.47
N GLU A 103 8.66 -14.35 5.35
CA GLU A 103 9.82 -13.45 5.23
C GLU A 103 9.40 -11.98 5.41
N VAL A 104 8.21 -11.62 4.93
CA VAL A 104 7.66 -10.26 5.05
C VAL A 104 7.26 -9.97 6.51
N ILE A 105 6.78 -10.97 7.22
CA ILE A 105 6.42 -10.87 8.64
C ILE A 105 7.67 -10.65 9.50
N GLU A 106 8.76 -11.35 9.20
CA GLU A 106 10.03 -11.21 9.90
C GLU A 106 10.65 -9.83 9.71
N GLU A 107 10.63 -9.30 8.48
CA GLU A 107 11.12 -7.96 8.19
C GLU A 107 10.26 -6.87 8.87
N LEU A 108 8.94 -7.02 8.90
CA LEU A 108 8.04 -6.12 9.63
C LEU A 108 8.31 -6.11 11.15
N MET A 109 8.62 -7.27 11.73
CA MET A 109 8.97 -7.37 13.15
C MET A 109 10.28 -6.64 13.47
N LYS A 110 11.33 -6.87 12.66
CA LYS A 110 12.64 -6.23 12.84
C LYS A 110 12.54 -4.70 12.79
N ARG A 111 11.71 -4.16 11.90
CA ARG A 111 11.51 -2.72 11.78
C ARG A 111 10.66 -2.12 12.92
N LEU A 112 9.69 -2.86 13.45
CA LEU A 112 8.96 -2.43 14.64
C LEU A 112 9.87 -2.35 15.88
N GLU A 113 10.84 -3.25 15.99
CA GLU A 113 11.86 -3.20 17.05
C GLU A 113 12.70 -1.92 16.97
N VAL A 114 13.14 -1.54 15.75
CA VAL A 114 13.84 -0.26 15.51
C VAL A 114 12.98 0.95 15.90
N LEU A 115 11.70 0.96 15.50
CA LEU A 115 10.77 2.04 15.87
C LEU A 115 10.53 2.13 17.37
N GLY A 116 10.44 1.00 18.07
CA GLY A 116 10.36 0.95 19.53
C GLY A 116 11.57 1.63 20.18
N GLY A 117 12.78 1.26 19.74
CA GLY A 117 14.01 1.90 20.21
C GLY A 117 14.04 3.42 19.99
N GLN A 118 13.56 3.90 18.84
CA GLN A 118 13.47 5.34 18.56
C GLN A 118 12.46 6.06 19.46
N VAL A 119 11.34 5.43 19.81
CA VAL A 119 10.35 6.00 20.76
C VAL A 119 10.97 6.12 22.16
N ASP A 120 11.70 5.09 22.60
CA ASP A 120 12.39 5.09 23.89
C ASP A 120 13.48 6.16 23.98
N GLU A 121 14.32 6.28 22.95
CA GLU A 121 15.37 7.31 22.85
C GLU A 121 14.76 8.72 22.90
N ASN A 122 13.68 8.96 22.16
CA ASN A 122 12.98 10.25 22.18
C ASN A 122 12.36 10.53 23.56
N GLY A 123 11.80 9.52 24.21
CA GLY A 123 11.30 9.63 25.59
C GLY A 123 12.42 10.00 26.58
N ALA A 124 13.61 9.42 26.42
CA ALA A 124 14.77 9.77 27.23
C ALA A 124 15.26 11.20 26.97
N ALA A 125 15.33 11.64 25.70
CA ALA A 125 15.71 12.99 25.33
C ALA A 125 14.73 14.06 25.88
N ILE A 126 13.43 13.77 25.88
CA ILE A 126 12.42 14.67 26.46
C ILE A 126 12.52 14.72 27.99
N LYS A 127 12.74 13.57 28.65
CA LYS A 127 12.99 13.52 30.10
C LYS A 127 14.26 14.27 30.50
N SER A 128 15.33 14.22 29.70
CA SER A 128 16.56 14.96 29.98
C SER A 128 16.41 16.46 29.70
N ALA A 129 15.62 16.86 28.69
CA ALA A 129 15.25 18.25 28.43
C ALA A 129 14.38 18.85 29.57
N ASN A 130 13.55 18.05 30.22
CA ASN A 130 12.74 18.42 31.39
C ASN A 130 13.60 18.90 32.58
N ALA A 131 14.82 18.37 32.72
CA ALA A 131 15.76 18.85 33.75
C ALA A 131 16.26 20.29 33.49
N LYS A 132 16.07 20.84 32.28
CA LYS A 132 16.60 22.14 31.82
C LYS A 132 15.51 23.13 31.38
N LYS A 133 14.59 23.50 32.29
CA LYS A 133 13.72 24.71 32.22
C LYS A 133 12.64 24.77 31.11
N VAL A 134 11.98 23.67 30.76
CA VAL A 134 10.73 23.75 29.97
C VAL A 134 9.52 23.73 30.93
N GLY A 135 8.47 24.50 30.64
CA GLY A 135 7.31 24.63 31.52
C GLY A 135 6.51 23.32 31.66
N PRO A 136 5.98 22.97 32.86
CA PRO A 136 5.31 21.69 33.15
C PRO A 136 4.15 21.27 32.21
N PRO A 137 3.28 22.18 31.70
CA PRO A 137 2.07 21.78 30.96
C PRO A 137 2.39 21.09 29.63
N VAL A 138 3.33 21.65 28.89
CA VAL A 138 3.71 21.20 27.54
C VAL A 138 4.40 19.83 27.63
N ILE A 139 5.20 19.61 28.67
CA ILE A 139 5.93 18.36 28.88
C ILE A 139 4.98 17.21 29.20
N ASN A 140 3.98 17.45 30.05
CA ASN A 140 3.00 16.42 30.40
C ASN A 140 2.19 15.96 29.19
N GLU A 141 1.90 16.88 28.26
CA GLU A 141 1.23 16.55 27.00
C GLU A 141 2.12 15.67 26.09
N VAL A 142 3.39 16.04 25.89
CA VAL A 142 4.34 15.23 25.10
C VAL A 142 4.56 13.85 25.72
N LEU A 143 4.75 13.77 27.04
CA LEU A 143 4.90 12.48 27.73
C LEU A 143 3.63 11.63 27.62
N GLY A 144 2.46 12.26 27.62
CA GLY A 144 1.18 11.59 27.36
C GLY A 144 1.08 11.02 25.93
N ILE A 145 1.58 11.75 24.93
CA ILE A 145 1.63 11.30 23.53
C ILE A 145 2.61 10.13 23.37
N LEU A 146 3.81 10.24 23.94
CA LEU A 146 4.82 9.17 23.89
C LEU A 146 4.34 7.89 24.55
N LYS A 147 3.71 7.98 25.72
CA LYS A 147 3.15 6.81 26.40
C LYS A 147 2.06 6.13 25.58
N LYS A 148 1.26 6.89 24.84
CA LYS A 148 0.27 6.33 23.90
C LYS A 148 0.93 5.66 22.70
N LEU A 149 2.03 6.22 22.19
CA LEU A 149 2.80 5.61 21.10
C LEU A 149 3.43 4.28 21.52
N ASP A 150 4.05 4.24 22.69
CA ASP A 150 4.67 3.05 23.28
C ASP A 150 3.67 1.87 23.38
N VAL A 151 2.52 2.12 24.02
CA VAL A 151 1.42 1.13 24.12
C VAL A 151 0.96 0.63 22.76
N ARG A 152 0.99 1.47 21.72
CA ARG A 152 0.57 1.07 20.36
C ARG A 152 1.61 0.25 19.64
N VAL A 153 2.90 0.54 19.83
CA VAL A 153 4.00 -0.28 19.30
C VAL A 153 3.89 -1.69 19.88
N ASP A 154 3.67 -1.82 21.19
CA ASP A 154 3.44 -3.10 21.85
C ASP A 154 2.23 -3.86 21.31
N GLN A 155 1.09 -3.16 21.10
CA GLN A 155 -0.11 -3.76 20.51
C GLN A 155 0.15 -4.28 19.10
N ASN A 156 0.89 -3.54 18.28
CA ASN A 156 1.23 -3.95 16.91
C ASN A 156 2.15 -5.17 16.92
N ALA A 157 3.17 -5.18 17.79
CA ALA A 157 4.06 -6.31 17.96
C ALA A 157 3.31 -7.57 18.44
N GLY A 158 2.31 -7.41 19.31
CA GLY A 158 1.40 -8.48 19.73
C GLY A 158 0.58 -9.04 18.57
N ALA A 159 -0.07 -8.17 17.79
CA ALA A 159 -0.86 -8.58 16.64
C ALA A 159 -0.02 -9.37 15.61
N ILE A 160 1.22 -8.93 15.34
CA ILE A 160 2.09 -9.67 14.40
C ILE A 160 2.51 -11.03 14.94
N ARG A 161 2.80 -11.14 16.25
CA ARG A 161 3.04 -12.44 16.88
C ARG A 161 1.83 -13.37 16.76
N ASP A 162 0.62 -12.85 16.92
CA ASP A 162 -0.62 -13.64 16.74
C ASP A 162 -0.80 -14.09 15.29
N ILE A 163 -0.47 -13.25 14.30
CA ILE A 163 -0.49 -13.63 12.87
C ILE A 163 0.49 -14.76 12.63
N LYS A 164 1.73 -14.61 13.09
CA LYS A 164 2.78 -15.62 12.94
C LYS A 164 2.36 -16.95 13.57
N ALA A 165 1.82 -16.90 14.80
CA ALA A 165 1.30 -18.08 15.49
C ALA A 165 0.11 -18.74 14.76
N LYS A 166 -0.78 -17.95 14.14
CA LYS A 166 -1.88 -18.47 13.31
C LYS A 166 -1.38 -19.15 12.03
N GLN A 167 -0.29 -18.65 11.43
CA GLN A 167 0.33 -19.26 10.26
C GLN A 167 1.13 -20.53 10.59
N GLU A 168 1.78 -20.57 11.75
CA GLU A 168 2.55 -21.72 12.22
C GLU A 168 1.68 -22.85 12.79
N LYS A 169 0.37 -22.62 13.03
CA LYS A 169 -0.54 -23.65 13.53
C LYS A 169 -0.75 -24.72 12.44
N PRO A 170 -0.26 -25.96 12.61
CA PRO A 170 -0.43 -27.00 11.60
C PRO A 170 -1.93 -27.29 11.43
N ALA A 171 -2.37 -27.35 10.17
CA ALA A 171 -3.75 -27.71 9.81
C ALA A 171 -4.01 -29.17 10.20
N ILE A 172 -4.43 -29.38 11.45
CA ILE A 172 -4.89 -30.67 11.97
C ILE A 172 -6.39 -30.78 11.63
N ASP A 173 -6.72 -31.79 10.83
CA ASP A 173 -8.03 -32.43 10.67
C ASP A 173 -9.19 -31.67 10.01
N ALA A 174 -8.94 -30.93 8.92
CA ALA A 174 -9.98 -30.68 7.92
C ALA A 174 -9.59 -31.37 6.62
N GLU A 175 -10.30 -32.45 6.25
CA GLU A 175 -10.19 -33.08 4.93
C GLU A 175 -10.19 -32.00 3.85
N PRO A 176 -9.08 -31.81 3.13
CA PRO A 176 -9.05 -30.90 2.01
C PRO A 176 -9.86 -31.56 0.89
N LYS A 177 -11.12 -31.16 0.75
CA LYS A 177 -11.77 -31.20 -0.56
C LYS A 177 -10.92 -30.32 -1.46
N LEU A 178 -9.96 -30.93 -2.15
CA LEU A 178 -9.14 -30.29 -3.18
C LEU A 178 -10.10 -29.47 -4.07
N PRO A 179 -10.04 -28.13 -4.04
CA PRO A 179 -10.64 -27.35 -5.10
C PRO A 179 -9.91 -27.83 -6.36
N LYS A 180 -10.65 -28.39 -7.31
CA LYS A 180 -10.11 -28.76 -8.62
C LYS A 180 -9.20 -27.62 -9.08
N ARG A 181 -8.00 -27.93 -9.57
CA ARG A 181 -7.02 -26.96 -10.07
C ARG A 181 -7.67 -25.99 -11.10
N ASP A 182 -8.68 -26.47 -11.82
CA ASP A 182 -9.60 -25.70 -12.67
C ASP A 182 -10.34 -24.54 -11.97
N GLN A 183 -10.43 -24.52 -10.64
CA GLN A 183 -11.06 -23.47 -9.84
C GLN A 183 -10.11 -22.33 -9.50
N ALA A 184 -8.79 -22.55 -9.45
CA ALA A 184 -7.81 -21.51 -9.16
C ALA A 184 -7.56 -20.63 -10.40
N GLU A 185 -7.41 -21.24 -11.59
CA GLU A 185 -7.42 -20.51 -12.86
C GLU A 185 -8.77 -19.82 -13.13
N LYS A 186 -9.90 -20.44 -12.75
CA LYS A 186 -11.21 -19.75 -12.75
C LYS A 186 -11.30 -18.62 -11.72
N ARG A 187 -10.46 -18.57 -10.68
CA ARG A 187 -10.50 -17.54 -9.62
C ARG A 187 -9.59 -16.36 -9.92
N GLU A 188 -8.43 -16.55 -10.55
CA GLU A 188 -7.61 -15.44 -11.04
C GLU A 188 -8.21 -14.79 -12.29
N ALA A 189 -8.85 -15.59 -13.16
CA ALA A 189 -9.79 -15.09 -14.18
C ALA A 189 -11.09 -14.51 -13.58
N ALA A 190 -11.31 -14.61 -12.26
CA ALA A 190 -12.43 -13.97 -11.56
C ALA A 190 -12.04 -12.71 -10.78
N ILE A 191 -10.74 -12.40 -10.62
CA ILE A 191 -10.28 -11.11 -10.04
C ILE A 191 -10.00 -10.07 -11.14
N SER A 192 -9.75 -10.53 -12.37
CA SER A 192 -10.43 -9.89 -13.51
C SER A 192 -11.92 -10.17 -13.32
N LEU A 193 -12.55 -9.44 -12.41
CA LEU A 193 -13.99 -9.49 -12.17
C LEU A 193 -14.62 -9.53 -13.55
N ALA A 194 -15.25 -10.66 -13.90
CA ALA A 194 -15.96 -10.88 -15.17
C ALA A 194 -17.21 -9.99 -15.24
N TRP A 195 -17.04 -8.74 -14.85
CA TRP A 195 -17.99 -7.68 -14.86
C TRP A 195 -18.07 -7.20 -16.29
N LYS A 196 -19.01 -7.81 -17.03
CA LYS A 196 -19.44 -7.27 -18.30
C LYS A 196 -20.56 -6.28 -18.01
N PRO A 197 -20.35 -4.98 -18.23
CA PRO A 197 -21.41 -4.01 -18.02
C PRO A 197 -22.57 -4.33 -18.99
N LYS A 198 -23.78 -4.52 -18.44
CA LYS A 198 -24.99 -4.77 -19.25
C LYS A 198 -25.40 -3.56 -20.10
N GLU A 199 -25.01 -2.37 -19.65
CA GLU A 199 -25.30 -1.08 -20.26
C GLU A 199 -23.98 -0.36 -20.53
N PRO A 200 -23.92 0.51 -21.55
CA PRO A 200 -22.76 1.37 -21.76
C PRO A 200 -22.36 2.10 -20.47
N ILE A 201 -21.06 2.12 -20.18
CA ILE A 201 -20.55 2.83 -19.00
C ILE A 201 -20.58 4.32 -19.30
N ASP A 202 -21.31 5.08 -18.50
CA ASP A 202 -21.12 6.52 -18.46
C ASP A 202 -19.81 6.82 -17.72
N PHE A 203 -18.83 7.38 -18.43
CA PHE A 203 -17.57 7.82 -17.84
C PHE A 203 -17.58 9.28 -17.39
N ALA A 204 -18.60 10.06 -17.76
CA ALA A 204 -18.67 11.47 -17.41
C ALA A 204 -18.91 11.68 -15.91
N GLY A 205 -18.39 12.78 -15.38
CA GLY A 205 -18.58 13.20 -13.98
C GLY A 205 -17.28 13.57 -13.27
N THR A 206 -17.39 13.71 -11.96
CA THR A 206 -16.29 14.06 -11.07
C THR A 206 -15.64 12.79 -10.53
N TRP A 207 -14.32 12.71 -10.61
CA TRP A 207 -13.55 11.54 -10.19
C TRP A 207 -12.38 11.96 -9.29
N LEU A 208 -12.03 11.13 -8.33
CA LEU A 208 -10.79 11.23 -7.56
C LEU A 208 -9.76 10.30 -8.20
N MET A 209 -8.71 10.89 -8.75
CA MET A 209 -7.55 10.17 -9.26
C MET A 209 -6.54 9.96 -8.12
N THR A 210 -6.09 8.73 -7.93
CA THR A 210 -5.01 8.40 -6.98
C THR A 210 -3.84 7.81 -7.77
N LEU A 211 -2.69 8.49 -7.73
CA LEU A 211 -1.46 8.03 -8.38
C LEU A 211 -0.79 6.92 -7.55
N PRO A 212 0.11 6.11 -8.15
CA PRO A 212 0.82 5.04 -7.42
C PRO A 212 1.60 5.52 -6.18
N LEU A 213 2.13 6.76 -6.23
CA LEU A 213 2.81 7.39 -5.10
C LEU A 213 1.85 7.95 -4.03
N GLY A 214 0.54 7.71 -4.16
CA GLY A 214 -0.50 8.14 -3.23
C GLY A 214 -0.94 9.60 -3.41
N ALA A 215 -0.46 10.30 -4.44
CA ALA A 215 -0.93 11.66 -4.72
C ALA A 215 -2.37 11.63 -5.23
N GLU A 216 -3.22 12.48 -4.66
CA GLU A 216 -4.65 12.51 -4.92
C GLU A 216 -5.08 13.77 -5.65
N HIS A 217 -6.02 13.59 -6.58
CA HIS A 217 -6.22 14.50 -7.68
C HIS A 217 -7.67 14.48 -8.15
N GLN A 218 -8.46 15.49 -7.78
CA GLN A 218 -9.81 15.62 -8.34
C GLN A 218 -9.75 15.99 -9.83
N VAL A 219 -10.35 15.17 -10.68
CA VAL A 219 -10.46 15.36 -12.13
C VAL A 219 -11.94 15.38 -12.54
N VAL A 220 -12.23 16.02 -13.67
CA VAL A 220 -13.57 15.97 -14.29
C VAL A 220 -13.45 15.34 -15.66
N ILE A 221 -14.24 14.30 -15.91
CA ILE A 221 -14.39 13.70 -17.23
C ILE A 221 -15.66 14.27 -17.85
N LYS A 222 -15.53 15.00 -18.96
CA LYS A 222 -16.67 15.58 -19.69
C LYS A 222 -16.98 14.73 -20.91
N ALA A 223 -18.23 14.28 -21.06
CA ALA A 223 -18.67 13.69 -22.31
C ALA A 223 -18.57 14.73 -23.44
N THR A 224 -18.14 14.26 -24.61
CA THR A 224 -18.13 15.01 -25.87
C THR A 224 -18.93 14.21 -26.90
N ARG A 225 -18.95 14.63 -28.17
CA ARG A 225 -19.63 13.89 -29.25
C ARG A 225 -18.88 12.58 -29.56
N ASP A 226 -19.59 11.61 -30.15
CA ASP A 226 -19.01 10.38 -30.72
C ASP A 226 -18.29 9.47 -29.70
N ASP A 227 -18.87 9.27 -28.51
CA ASP A 227 -18.30 8.43 -27.44
C ASP A 227 -16.88 8.84 -26.99
N LYS A 228 -16.56 10.12 -27.17
CA LYS A 228 -15.32 10.72 -26.70
C LYS A 228 -15.53 11.42 -25.38
N PHE A 229 -14.51 11.39 -24.54
CA PHE A 229 -14.51 11.96 -23.21
C PHE A 229 -13.28 12.83 -23.03
N LYS A 230 -13.45 14.05 -22.52
CA LYS A 230 -12.33 14.94 -22.21
C LYS A 230 -12.03 14.89 -20.72
N LEU A 231 -10.84 14.40 -20.36
CA LEU A 231 -10.32 14.48 -18.99
C LEU A 231 -9.75 15.89 -18.79
N VAL A 232 -10.37 16.66 -17.90
CA VAL A 232 -10.00 18.04 -17.62
C VAL A 232 -9.36 18.12 -16.24
N ARG A 233 -8.08 18.51 -16.23
CA ARG A 233 -7.38 18.93 -15.03
C ARG A 233 -6.17 19.83 -15.35
N PRO A 234 -6.05 21.01 -14.75
CA PRO A 234 -4.87 21.84 -14.92
C PRO A 234 -3.60 21.09 -14.51
N LYS A 235 -2.56 21.13 -15.35
CA LYS A 235 -1.21 20.61 -15.08
C LYS A 235 -1.09 19.10 -14.88
N LEU A 236 -2.10 18.31 -15.25
CA LEU A 236 -1.98 16.85 -15.22
C LEU A 236 -1.52 16.32 -16.58
N ASN A 237 -0.44 15.54 -16.59
CA ASN A 237 0.14 14.91 -17.77
C ASN A 237 -0.81 13.91 -18.48
N MET A 238 -1.86 13.46 -17.80
CA MET A 238 -2.88 12.54 -18.33
C MET A 238 -4.14 13.28 -18.85
N ALA A 239 -4.10 14.60 -18.99
CA ALA A 239 -5.21 15.36 -19.57
C ALA A 239 -5.27 15.18 -21.10
N GLY A 240 -6.49 15.12 -21.63
CA GLY A 240 -6.71 14.95 -23.06
C GLY A 240 -8.09 14.41 -23.42
N VAL A 241 -8.26 14.07 -24.69
CA VAL A 241 -9.46 13.40 -25.21
C VAL A 241 -9.22 11.89 -25.26
N TYR A 242 -10.15 11.16 -24.69
CA TYR A 242 -10.23 9.71 -24.63
C TYR A 242 -11.39 9.22 -25.50
N GLN A 243 -11.25 8.04 -26.09
CA GLN A 243 -12.32 7.32 -26.78
C GLN A 243 -12.75 6.16 -25.89
N ALA A 244 -14.05 6.02 -25.64
CA ALA A 244 -14.58 4.82 -24.99
C ALA A 244 -14.71 3.67 -25.99
N ASN A 245 -14.35 2.47 -25.54
CA ASN A 245 -14.60 1.21 -26.23
C ASN A 245 -14.99 0.16 -25.20
N GLY A 246 -16.29 0.01 -24.95
CA GLY A 246 -16.82 -0.87 -23.90
C GLY A 246 -16.36 -0.43 -22.51
N GLU A 247 -15.51 -1.23 -21.89
CA GLU A 247 -14.94 -0.99 -20.56
C GLU A 247 -13.65 -0.16 -20.57
N LYS A 248 -13.12 0.17 -21.74
CA LYS A 248 -11.84 0.86 -21.89
C LYS A 248 -12.02 2.33 -22.28
N LEU A 249 -11.16 3.19 -21.73
CA LEU A 249 -10.93 4.56 -22.18
C LEU A 249 -9.49 4.69 -22.66
N THR A 250 -9.31 4.84 -23.97
CA THR A 250 -7.98 4.99 -24.60
C THR A 250 -7.77 6.44 -25.03
N ILE A 251 -6.63 7.03 -24.68
CA ILE A 251 -6.32 8.41 -25.05
C ILE A 251 -6.10 8.52 -26.57
N THR A 252 -6.82 9.42 -27.23
CA THR A 252 -6.71 9.66 -28.68
C THR A 252 -6.06 10.99 -29.02
N LYS A 253 -6.25 12.01 -28.18
CA LYS A 253 -5.65 13.33 -28.34
C LYS A 253 -5.17 13.85 -26.98
N PRO A 254 -3.93 13.56 -26.56
CA PRO A 254 -3.39 14.10 -25.32
C PRO A 254 -3.14 15.60 -25.44
N ASP A 255 -3.20 16.31 -24.31
CA ASP A 255 -2.85 17.74 -24.26
C ASP A 255 -1.33 17.95 -24.49
N ASP A 256 -0.47 17.05 -23.97
CA ASP A 256 0.93 16.92 -24.40
C ASP A 256 1.06 15.77 -25.41
N LYS A 257 1.40 16.10 -26.66
CA LYS A 257 1.58 15.12 -27.76
C LYS A 257 2.59 14.00 -27.44
N ARG A 258 3.48 14.20 -26.46
CA ARG A 258 4.43 13.18 -26.02
C ARG A 258 3.79 12.06 -25.20
N LEU A 259 2.53 12.19 -24.78
CA LEU A 259 1.89 11.32 -23.82
C LEU A 259 0.72 10.51 -24.44
N THR A 260 1.00 9.88 -25.58
CA THR A 260 0.09 8.95 -26.26
C THR A 260 0.23 7.53 -25.69
N GLY A 261 -0.89 6.83 -25.48
CA GLY A 261 -0.87 5.41 -25.05
C GLY A 261 -1.44 5.14 -23.67
N PHE A 262 -1.97 6.15 -22.98
CA PHE A 262 -2.73 5.91 -21.76
C PHE A 262 -4.04 5.17 -22.04
N GLU A 263 -4.27 4.09 -21.29
CA GLU A 263 -5.48 3.28 -21.32
C GLU A 263 -5.99 3.05 -19.90
N TRP A 264 -7.26 3.39 -19.66
CA TRP A 264 -7.97 3.08 -18.43
C TRP A 264 -8.94 1.94 -18.68
N THR A 265 -9.02 0.99 -17.76
CA THR A 265 -10.01 -0.10 -17.78
C THR A 265 -10.95 0.03 -16.60
N ALA A 266 -12.25 -0.04 -16.86
CA ALA A 266 -13.27 -0.04 -15.83
C ALA A 266 -13.36 -1.41 -15.15
N ILE A 267 -13.20 -1.44 -13.83
CA ILE A 267 -13.42 -2.65 -13.02
C ILE A 267 -14.87 -2.71 -12.53
N ASN A 268 -15.51 -1.54 -12.40
CA ASN A 268 -16.93 -1.37 -12.15
C ASN A 268 -17.38 0.05 -12.59
N ARG A 269 -18.66 0.42 -12.40
CA ARG A 269 -19.21 1.74 -12.81
C ARG A 269 -18.55 2.96 -12.13
N ASN A 270 -17.88 2.73 -11.01
CA ASN A 270 -17.33 3.76 -10.12
C ASN A 270 -15.80 3.69 -10.01
N THR A 271 -15.13 2.75 -10.68
CA THR A 271 -13.69 2.56 -10.54
C THR A 271 -13.04 2.23 -11.88
N LEU A 272 -12.04 3.02 -12.26
CA LEU A 272 -11.14 2.76 -13.38
C LEU A 272 -9.72 2.55 -12.86
N ILE A 273 -8.96 1.71 -13.54
CA ILE A 273 -7.54 1.49 -13.28
C ILE A 273 -6.76 1.80 -14.56
N LEU A 274 -5.64 2.50 -14.44
CA LEU A 274 -4.72 2.73 -15.56
C LEU A 274 -3.98 1.43 -15.87
N THR A 275 -4.32 0.81 -16.99
CA THR A 275 -3.78 -0.49 -17.44
C THR A 275 -2.80 -0.37 -18.61
N GLY A 276 -2.76 0.79 -19.27
CA GLY A 276 -1.78 1.09 -20.32
C GLY A 276 -1.21 2.49 -20.16
N GLU A 277 0.07 2.64 -20.50
CA GLU A 277 0.77 3.92 -20.50
C GLU A 277 1.79 4.01 -21.65
N PRO A 278 2.25 5.22 -22.03
CA PRO A 278 3.37 5.36 -22.95
C PRO A 278 4.64 4.74 -22.35
N SER A 279 5.63 4.40 -23.18
CA SER A 279 6.97 4.01 -22.71
C SER A 279 7.49 4.98 -21.65
N THR A 280 8.03 4.44 -20.56
CA THR A 280 8.55 5.18 -19.39
C THR A 280 9.61 6.23 -19.75
N SER A 281 10.36 6.00 -20.84
CA SER A 281 11.32 6.95 -21.41
C SER A 281 10.69 8.31 -21.78
N ARG A 282 9.38 8.35 -22.05
CA ARG A 282 8.64 9.56 -22.44
C ARG A 282 7.95 10.25 -21.25
N THR A 283 7.60 9.48 -20.22
CA THR A 283 6.81 9.96 -19.08
C THR A 283 7.66 10.37 -17.89
N GLY A 284 8.88 9.83 -17.77
CA GLY A 284 9.80 10.03 -16.64
C GLY A 284 9.41 9.27 -15.36
N SER A 285 8.21 8.69 -15.30
CA SER A 285 7.70 7.90 -14.19
C SER A 285 6.61 6.95 -14.69
N SER A 286 6.43 5.81 -14.01
CA SER A 286 5.30 4.92 -14.29
C SER A 286 4.07 5.37 -13.51
N TYR A 287 2.95 5.42 -14.21
CA TYR A 287 1.62 5.73 -13.69
C TYR A 287 0.72 4.49 -13.64
N LEU A 288 1.19 3.32 -14.09
CA LEU A 288 0.43 2.07 -14.06
C LEU A 288 -0.11 1.78 -12.66
N GLY A 289 -1.37 1.32 -12.61
CA GLY A 289 -2.06 1.10 -11.34
C GLY A 289 -2.64 2.36 -10.70
N ALA A 290 -2.49 3.54 -11.31
CA ALA A 290 -3.29 4.71 -10.92
C ALA A 290 -4.78 4.36 -10.99
N THR A 291 -5.56 4.91 -10.06
CA THR A 291 -7.00 4.65 -10.00
C THR A 291 -7.80 5.93 -10.21
N LEU A 292 -9.00 5.79 -10.76
CA LEU A 292 -10.03 6.82 -10.78
C LEU A 292 -11.25 6.28 -10.03
N THR A 293 -11.65 6.96 -8.96
CA THR A 293 -12.85 6.62 -8.18
C THR A 293 -13.91 7.71 -8.30
N ARG A 294 -15.09 7.34 -8.81
CA ARG A 294 -16.20 8.27 -9.03
C ARG A 294 -16.61 8.91 -7.72
N GLN A 295 -16.69 10.23 -7.70
CA GLN A 295 -17.18 10.98 -6.55
C GLN A 295 -18.69 11.12 -6.67
N VAL A 296 -19.42 10.66 -5.65
CA VAL A 296 -20.85 10.96 -5.54
C VAL A 296 -20.92 12.40 -5.03
N GLU A 297 -21.36 13.32 -5.89
CA GLU A 297 -21.70 14.66 -5.41
C GLU A 297 -22.80 14.48 -4.36
N ALA A 298 -22.47 14.79 -3.11
CA ALA A 298 -23.48 14.89 -2.08
C ALA A 298 -24.48 15.91 -2.60
N LYS A 299 -25.72 15.48 -2.88
CA LYS A 299 -26.82 16.40 -3.18
C LYS A 299 -26.81 17.41 -2.05
N SER A 300 -26.30 18.61 -2.30
CA SER A 300 -26.50 19.71 -1.39
C SER A 300 -27.99 19.98 -1.49
N ASP A 301 -28.74 19.58 -0.47
CA ASP A 301 -30.15 19.93 -0.29
C ASP A 301 -30.21 21.46 -0.16
N SER A 302 -30.16 22.15 -1.29
CA SER A 302 -30.34 23.59 -1.37
C SER A 302 -31.82 23.85 -1.14
N LYS A 303 -32.14 24.23 0.09
CA LYS A 303 -33.40 24.88 0.46
C LYS A 303 -33.55 26.22 -0.25
#